data_AF-A0A3C2A9S7-F1
#
_entry.id   AF-A0A3C2A9S7-F1
#
_cell.length_a   1.000
_cell.length_b   1.000
_cell.length_c   1.000
_cell.angle_alpha   90.00
_cell.angle_beta   90.00
_cell.angle_gamma   90.00
#
_symmetry.space_group_name_H-M   'P 1'
#
loop_
_entity.id
_entity.type
_entity.pdbx_description
1 polymer ?
#
loop_
_entity_poly.entity_id
_entity_poly.type
_entity_poly.pdbx_seq_one_letter_code
_entity_poly.pdbx_strand_id
1 'polypeptide(L)'
;MKRIIITTAAGQLSSQQTASLQALLVHHYKMHISPGPVQVLWSYLPTENIYHDYQLGLQSIVAFEGIDGLSQTQRVALFEAITQGWLQVTDQRIDQLVLSVPDRSVFQAMVRRNLQQVTLQGRFMLSLRLFTGLLRSRLFKGYYSFSSSY
;
A
#
# COMPACT_ATOMS: atom_id res chain seq x y z
N MET A 1 -14.57 -2.03 3.52
CA MET A 1 -13.45 -3.00 3.46
C MET A 1 -12.21 -2.28 3.91
N LYS A 2 -11.44 -2.83 4.86
CA LYS A 2 -10.21 -2.22 5.39
C LYS A 2 -9.04 -2.52 4.46
N ARG A 3 -8.19 -1.53 4.18
CA ARG A 3 -7.15 -1.64 3.16
C ARG A 3 -5.79 -1.13 3.63
N ILE A 4 -4.74 -1.76 3.12
CA ILE A 4 -3.37 -1.28 3.16
C ILE A 4 -2.92 -1.20 1.71
N ILE A 5 -2.46 -0.05 1.26
CA ILE A 5 -1.93 0.17 -0.08
C ILE A 5 -0.44 0.41 0.06
N ILE A 6 0.36 -0.38 -0.63
CA ILE A 6 1.81 -0.24 -0.69
C ILE A 6 2.15 0.15 -2.12
N THR A 7 2.94 1.20 -2.27
CA THR A 7 3.49 1.64 -3.55
C THR A 7 5.01 1.55 -3.45
N THR A 8 5.65 0.84 -4.36
CA THR A 8 7.12 0.62 -4.36
C THR A 8 7.62 0.43 -5.78
N ALA A 9 8.94 0.56 -6.02
CA ALA A 9 9.48 0.35 -7.36
C ALA A 9 9.37 -1.14 -7.75
N ALA A 10 9.09 -1.39 -9.02
CA ALA A 10 9.13 -2.74 -9.58
C ALA A 10 10.53 -3.35 -9.40
N GLY A 11 10.59 -4.54 -8.80
CA GLY A 11 11.85 -5.24 -8.52
C GLY A 11 12.64 -4.73 -7.30
N GLN A 12 12.16 -3.68 -6.61
CA GLN A 12 12.82 -3.15 -5.40
C GLN A 12 12.86 -4.16 -4.24
N LEU A 13 11.85 -5.02 -4.14
CA LEU A 13 11.70 -5.99 -3.06
C LEU A 13 11.66 -7.41 -3.62
N SER A 14 12.37 -8.33 -2.96
CA SER A 14 12.28 -9.75 -3.29
C SER A 14 10.91 -10.33 -2.90
N SER A 15 10.58 -11.51 -3.42
CA SER A 15 9.35 -12.23 -3.05
C SER A 15 9.28 -12.54 -1.55
N GLN A 16 10.42 -12.92 -0.96
CA GLN A 16 10.54 -13.21 0.47
C GLN A 16 10.34 -11.95 1.32
N GLN A 17 10.94 -10.83 0.92
CA GLN A 17 10.75 -9.53 1.58
C GLN A 17 9.29 -9.10 1.49
N THR A 18 8.67 -9.20 0.31
CA THR A 18 7.26 -8.87 0.09
C THR A 18 6.34 -9.68 1.00
N ALA A 19 6.57 -10.99 1.11
CA ALA A 19 5.78 -11.87 1.98
C ALA A 19 5.94 -11.51 3.47
N SER A 20 7.18 -11.24 3.89
CA SER A 20 7.51 -10.87 5.28
C SER A 20 6.89 -9.54 5.66
N LEU A 21 7.02 -8.53 4.80
CA LEU A 21 6.37 -7.22 4.98
C LEU A 21 4.85 -7.34 4.99
N GLN A 22 4.26 -8.15 4.11
CA GLN A 22 2.81 -8.36 4.12
C GLN A 22 2.33 -8.91 5.46
N ALA A 23 3.00 -9.92 6.01
CA ALA A 23 2.66 -10.48 7.32
C ALA A 23 2.80 -9.43 8.42
N LEU A 24 3.90 -8.67 8.40
CA LEU A 24 4.19 -7.62 9.36
C LEU A 24 3.14 -6.50 9.34
N LEU A 25 2.80 -6.00 8.16
CA LEU A 25 1.80 -4.95 7.95
C LEU A 25 0.42 -5.40 8.44
N VAL A 26 0.01 -6.64 8.13
CA VAL A 26 -1.26 -7.20 8.59
C VAL A 26 -1.29 -7.34 10.11
N HIS A 27 -0.18 -7.81 10.71
CA HIS A 27 -0.07 -7.97 12.16
C HIS A 27 -0.26 -6.63 12.88
N HIS A 28 0.54 -5.62 12.54
CA HIS A 28 0.46 -4.31 13.20
C HIS A 28 -0.81 -3.54 12.88
N TYR A 29 -1.39 -3.69 11.68
CA TYR A 29 -2.71 -3.14 11.40
C TYR A 29 -3.77 -3.68 12.36
N LYS A 30 -3.77 -5.00 12.60
CA LYS A 30 -4.75 -5.63 13.50
C LYS A 30 -4.54 -5.20 14.94
N MET A 31 -3.29 -5.02 15.35
CA MET A 31 -2.92 -4.62 16.71
C MET A 31 -3.28 -3.16 17.01
N HIS A 32 -3.01 -2.23 16.09
CA HIS A 32 -3.10 -0.80 16.36
C HIS A 32 -4.35 -0.12 15.76
N ILE A 33 -4.92 -0.67 14.68
CA ILE A 33 -6.06 -0.05 13.99
C ILE A 33 -7.34 -0.85 14.22
N SER A 34 -7.38 -2.12 13.78
CA SER A 34 -8.62 -2.90 13.89
C SER A 34 -8.43 -4.41 13.64
N PRO A 35 -8.96 -5.30 14.50
CA PRO A 35 -8.67 -6.75 14.48
C PRO A 35 -9.31 -7.54 13.32
N GLY A 36 -10.03 -6.88 12.41
CA GLY A 36 -10.75 -7.55 11.32
C GLY A 36 -9.90 -7.94 10.12
N PRO A 37 -10.50 -8.59 9.10
CA PRO A 37 -9.81 -8.85 7.84
C PRO A 37 -9.41 -7.53 7.17
N VAL A 38 -8.18 -7.51 6.65
CA VAL A 38 -7.60 -6.37 5.95
C VAL A 38 -7.06 -6.83 4.61
N GLN A 39 -7.33 -6.04 3.57
CA GLN A 39 -6.82 -6.30 2.23
C GLN A 39 -5.51 -5.54 2.03
N VAL A 40 -4.47 -6.24 1.62
CA VAL A 40 -3.17 -5.64 1.27
C VAL A 40 -3.08 -5.56 -0.25
N LEU A 41 -2.80 -4.38 -0.78
CA LEU A 41 -2.70 -4.10 -2.21
C LEU A 41 -1.29 -3.57 -2.51
N TRP A 42 -0.56 -4.29 -3.35
CA TRP A 42 0.76 -3.88 -3.83
C TRP A 42 0.65 -3.18 -5.18
N SER A 43 1.15 -1.96 -5.26
CA SER A 43 1.31 -1.16 -6.47
C SER A 43 2.79 -1.10 -6.80
N TYR A 44 3.16 -1.69 -7.94
CA TYR A 44 4.52 -1.59 -8.45
C TYR A 44 4.58 -0.50 -9.51
N LEU A 45 5.35 0.53 -9.23
CA LEU A 45 5.64 1.59 -10.19
C LEU A 45 6.94 1.28 -10.94
N PRO A 46 7.03 1.62 -12.23
CA PRO A 46 8.31 1.66 -12.91
C PRO A 46 9.30 2.56 -12.15
N THR A 47 10.57 2.17 -12.13
CA THR A 47 11.64 2.88 -11.38
C THR A 47 11.79 4.35 -11.78
N GLU A 48 11.52 4.65 -13.04
CA GLU A 48 11.54 5.98 -13.66
C GLU A 48 10.41 6.92 -13.18
N ASN A 49 9.43 6.39 -12.44
CA ASN A 49 8.26 7.13 -11.96
C ASN A 49 8.30 7.42 -10.46
N ILE A 50 9.42 7.16 -9.78
CA ILE A 50 9.57 7.43 -8.35
C ILE A 50 10.65 8.49 -8.15
N TYR A 51 10.24 9.62 -7.57
CA TYR A 51 11.11 10.76 -7.32
C TYR A 51 11.12 11.11 -5.83
N HIS A 52 12.31 11.43 -5.32
CA HIS A 52 12.53 12.00 -4.01
C HIS A 52 13.55 13.13 -4.15
N ASP A 53 13.23 14.31 -3.60
CA ASP A 53 14.07 15.50 -3.72
C ASP A 53 14.52 15.80 -5.17
N TYR A 54 13.56 15.76 -6.10
CA TYR A 54 13.76 15.94 -7.55
C TYR A 54 14.72 14.95 -8.21
N GLN A 55 15.14 13.89 -7.50
CA GLN A 55 15.99 12.82 -8.01
C GLN A 55 15.22 11.50 -8.09
N LEU A 56 15.62 10.61 -8.99
CA LEU A 56 15.07 9.25 -9.02
C LEU A 56 15.38 8.54 -7.71
N GLY A 57 14.37 7.90 -7.13
CA GLY A 57 14.47 7.28 -5.81
C GLY A 57 13.76 5.93 -5.72
N LEU A 58 14.12 5.16 -4.70
CA LEU A 58 13.49 3.88 -4.38
C LEU A 58 12.59 4.04 -3.15
N GLN A 59 11.70 5.03 -3.16
CA GLN A 59 10.78 5.24 -2.05
C GLN A 59 9.63 4.25 -2.07
N SER A 60 9.30 3.74 -0.89
CA SER A 60 8.10 2.96 -0.65
C SER A 60 7.10 3.78 0.16
N ILE A 61 5.86 3.82 -0.31
CA ILE A 61 4.75 4.51 0.37
C ILE A 61 3.78 3.45 0.87
N VAL A 62 3.46 3.49 2.17
CA VAL A 62 2.46 2.63 2.78
C VAL A 62 1.33 3.49 3.32
N ALA A 63 0.12 3.27 2.81
CA ALA A 63 -1.09 3.93 3.24
C ALA A 63 -2.04 2.92 3.90
N PHE A 64 -2.38 3.16 5.16
CA PHE A 64 -3.32 2.36 5.94
C PHE A 64 -4.68 3.07 5.97
N GLU A 65 -5.75 2.37 5.63
CA GLU A 65 -7.10 2.86 5.92
C GLU A 65 -7.35 2.76 7.43
N GLY A 66 -7.35 3.91 8.11
CA GLY A 66 -7.58 4.01 9.54
C GLY A 66 -9.03 3.76 9.97
N ILE A 67 -9.29 4.06 11.25
CA ILE A 67 -10.64 4.29 11.77
C ILE A 67 -10.81 5.79 12.00
N ASP A 68 -12.02 6.32 11.86
CA ASP A 68 -12.27 7.73 12.15
C ASP A 68 -11.99 8.00 13.63
N GLY A 69 -11.25 9.07 13.92
CA GLY A 69 -10.83 9.40 15.28
C GLY A 69 -9.75 8.50 15.88
N LEU A 70 -8.96 7.78 15.07
CA LEU A 70 -7.80 7.02 15.55
C LEU A 70 -6.85 7.94 16.33
N SER A 71 -6.55 7.59 17.58
CA SER A 71 -5.74 8.42 18.47
C SER A 71 -4.31 8.60 17.95
N GLN A 72 -3.72 9.76 18.24
CA GLN A 72 -2.33 10.04 17.83
C GLN A 72 -1.35 9.01 18.42
N THR A 73 -1.55 8.59 19.66
CA THR A 73 -0.71 7.57 20.31
C THR A 73 -0.72 6.24 19.55
N GLN A 74 -1.89 5.80 19.08
CA GLN A 74 -1.99 4.58 18.26
C GLN A 74 -1.30 4.74 16.91
N ARG A 75 -1.38 5.93 16.28
CA ARG A 75 -0.69 6.22 15.02
C ARG A 75 0.82 6.15 15.17
N VAL A 76 1.35 6.78 16.22
CA VAL A 76 2.79 6.78 16.53
C VAL A 76 3.27 5.36 16.78
N ALA A 77 2.59 4.60 17.63
CA ALA A 77 2.95 3.20 17.92
C ALA A 77 2.95 2.32 16.66
N LEU A 78 1.96 2.50 15.78
CA LEU A 78 1.93 1.83 14.48
C LEU A 78 3.14 2.22 13.63
N PHE A 79 3.42 3.52 13.51
CA PHE A 79 4.50 4.00 12.65
C PHE A 79 5.87 3.53 13.13
N GLU A 80 6.13 3.57 14.43
CA GLU A 80 7.38 3.06 15.02
C GLU A 80 7.56 1.57 14.75
N ALA A 81 6.52 0.77 15.01
CA ALA A 81 6.57 -0.67 14.81
C ALA A 81 6.76 -1.06 13.33
N ILE A 82 6.03 -0.40 12.42
CA ILE A 82 6.19 -0.63 10.98
C ILE A 82 7.57 -0.20 10.50
N THR A 83 8.08 0.95 10.96
CA THR A 83 9.39 1.44 10.56
C THR A 83 10.48 0.47 10.96
N GLN A 84 10.51 0.06 12.23
CA GLN A 84 11.50 -0.91 12.73
C GLN A 84 11.42 -2.24 11.96
N GLY A 85 10.22 -2.76 11.78
CA GLY A 85 9.98 -3.99 11.05
C GLY A 85 10.38 -3.92 9.58
N TRP A 86 10.12 -2.78 8.93
CA TRP A 86 10.47 -2.56 7.54
C TRP A 86 11.98 -2.53 7.32
N LEU A 87 12.71 -1.81 8.19
CA LEU A 87 14.17 -1.75 8.16
C LEU A 87 14.78 -3.15 8.33
N GLN A 88 14.28 -3.94 9.28
CA GLN A 88 14.75 -5.31 9.53
C GLN A 88 14.55 -6.26 8.33
N VAL A 89 13.51 -6.06 7.53
CA VAL A 89 13.21 -6.93 6.38
C VAL A 89 13.94 -6.46 5.11
N THR A 90 14.12 -5.16 4.95
CA THR A 90 14.55 -4.57 3.66
C THR A 90 15.96 -4.01 3.66
N ASP A 91 16.55 -3.76 4.83
CA ASP A 91 17.79 -2.99 5.00
C ASP A 91 17.77 -1.61 4.31
N GLN A 92 16.58 -1.10 3.95
CA GLN A 92 16.42 0.22 3.35
C GLN A 92 16.69 1.32 4.37
N ARG A 93 16.94 2.55 3.88
CA ARG A 93 17.06 3.70 4.78
C ARG A 93 15.67 4.17 5.21
N ILE A 94 15.57 4.72 6.42
CA ILE A 94 14.30 5.20 6.98
C ILE A 94 13.67 6.32 6.13
N ASP A 95 14.47 7.15 5.48
CA ASP A 95 14.02 8.23 4.58
C ASP A 95 13.45 7.72 3.24
N GLN A 96 13.52 6.41 3.00
CA GLN A 96 12.93 5.77 1.84
C GLN A 96 11.53 5.19 2.13
N LEU A 97 11.03 5.31 3.36
CA LEU A 97 9.72 4.81 3.75
C LEU A 97 8.79 5.97 4.15
N VAL A 98 7.66 6.09 3.45
CA VAL A 98 6.60 7.05 3.79
C VAL A 98 5.40 6.29 4.32
N LEU A 99 4.98 6.62 5.54
CA LEU A 99 3.81 6.01 6.19
C LEU A 99 2.67 7.02 6.28
N SER A 100 1.44 6.58 6.01
CA SER A 100 0.24 7.38 6.19
C SER A 100 -0.92 6.56 6.72
N VAL A 101 -1.71 7.13 7.62
CA VAL A 101 -2.92 6.52 8.17
C VAL A 101 -4.07 7.53 8.20
N PRO A 102 -4.62 7.92 7.05
CA PRO A 102 -5.78 8.81 7.03
C PRO A 102 -6.99 8.16 7.71
N ASP A 103 -7.87 9.01 8.23
CA ASP A 103 -9.20 8.60 8.71
C ASP A 103 -9.96 7.89 7.59
N ARG A 104 -10.83 6.96 7.97
CA ARG A 104 -11.58 6.14 7.01
C ARG A 104 -12.38 7.03 6.04
N SER A 105 -13.06 8.03 6.57
CA SER A 105 -13.85 8.99 5.79
C SER A 105 -13.00 9.71 4.74
N VAL A 106 -11.81 10.17 5.12
CA VAL A 106 -10.83 10.84 4.24
C VAL A 106 -10.30 9.87 3.18
N PHE A 107 -9.89 8.66 3.59
CA PHE A 107 -9.39 7.63 2.68
C PHE A 107 -10.43 7.26 1.62
N GLN A 108 -11.69 7.06 2.04
CA GLN A 108 -12.78 6.74 1.12
C GLN A 108 -13.11 7.89 0.18
N ALA A 109 -13.05 9.14 0.67
CA ALA A 109 -13.23 10.32 -0.18
C ALA A 109 -12.15 10.41 -1.27
N MET A 110 -10.89 10.16 -0.92
CA MET A 110 -9.78 10.14 -1.89
C MET A 110 -9.99 9.07 -2.97
N VAL A 111 -10.33 7.84 -2.57
CA VAL A 111 -10.60 6.75 -3.52
C VAL A 111 -11.78 7.08 -4.43
N ARG A 112 -12.88 7.62 -3.87
CA ARG A 112 -14.06 8.02 -4.66
C ARG A 112 -13.74 9.14 -5.64
N ARG A 113 -12.97 10.15 -5.24
CA ARG A 113 -12.57 11.28 -6.09
C ARG A 113 -11.74 10.81 -7.29
N ASN A 114 -10.81 9.88 -7.08
CA ASN A 114 -10.02 9.29 -8.17
C ASN A 114 -10.89 8.53 -9.17
N LEU A 115 -11.90 7.79 -8.70
CA LEU A 115 -12.85 7.11 -9.59
C LEU A 115 -13.71 8.10 -10.39
N GLN A 116 -14.02 9.27 -9.82
CA GLN A 116 -14.84 10.28 -10.50
C GLN A 116 -14.16 10.90 -11.72
N GLN A 117 -12.82 10.95 -11.76
CA GLN A 117 -12.03 11.48 -12.88
C GLN A 117 -12.07 10.61 -14.14
N VAL A 118 -12.61 9.40 -14.05
CA VAL A 118 -12.71 8.47 -15.17
C VAL A 118 -14.14 8.48 -15.73
N THR A 119 -14.29 8.48 -17.06
CA THR A 119 -15.60 8.35 -17.73
C THR A 119 -16.30 7.05 -17.33
N LEU A 120 -17.63 6.97 -17.44
CA LEU A 120 -18.39 5.75 -17.10
C LEU A 120 -17.86 4.49 -17.81
N GLN A 121 -17.55 4.59 -19.11
CA GLN A 121 -16.94 3.51 -19.88
C GLN A 121 -15.51 3.19 -19.38
N GLY A 122 -14.72 4.23 -19.10
CA GLY A 122 -13.38 4.05 -18.55
C GLY A 122 -13.40 3.38 -17.17
N ARG A 123 -14.39 3.68 -16.32
CA ARG A 123 -14.57 3.04 -15.00
C ARG A 123 -14.84 1.56 -15.15
N PHE A 124 -15.67 1.16 -16.11
CA PHE A 124 -15.95 -0.25 -16.37
C PHE A 124 -14.70 -0.99 -16.84
N MET A 125 -14.00 -0.46 -17.86
CA MET A 125 -12.76 -1.08 -18.34
C MET A 125 -11.66 -1.12 -17.28
N LEU A 126 -11.49 -0.05 -16.52
CA LEU A 126 -10.53 0.02 -15.40
C LEU A 126 -10.87 -1.02 -14.35
N SER A 127 -12.13 -1.10 -13.93
CA SER A 127 -12.58 -2.09 -12.93
C SER A 127 -12.34 -3.51 -13.41
N LEU A 128 -12.64 -3.80 -14.68
CA LEU A 128 -12.40 -5.12 -15.26
C LEU A 128 -10.90 -5.47 -15.29
N ARG A 129 -10.04 -4.55 -15.73
CA ARG A 129 -8.57 -4.74 -15.75
C ARG A 129 -7.99 -4.91 -14.35
N LEU A 130 -8.43 -4.12 -13.39
CA LEU A 130 -8.02 -4.26 -12.00
C LEU A 130 -8.47 -5.61 -11.45
N PHE A 131 -9.72 -6.00 -11.68
CA PHE A 131 -10.25 -7.26 -11.19
C PHE A 131 -9.48 -8.46 -11.74
N THR A 132 -9.28 -8.53 -13.07
CA THR A 132 -8.54 -9.63 -13.70
C THR A 132 -7.06 -9.64 -13.30
N GLY A 133 -6.43 -8.47 -13.21
CA GLY A 133 -5.04 -8.33 -12.75
C GLY A 133 -4.85 -8.78 -11.30
N LEU A 134 -5.75 -8.38 -10.41
CA LEU A 134 -5.72 -8.76 -9.00
C LEU A 134 -5.96 -10.26 -8.80
N LEU A 135 -6.92 -10.85 -9.53
CA LEU A 135 -7.15 -12.30 -9.51
C LEU A 135 -5.94 -13.08 -10.01
N ARG A 136 -5.37 -12.67 -11.15
CA ARG A 136 -4.16 -13.28 -11.69
C ARG A 136 -3.01 -13.19 -10.69
N SER A 137 -2.78 -12.01 -10.10
CA SER A 137 -1.74 -11.85 -9.08
C SER A 137 -1.97 -12.75 -7.87
N ARG A 138 -3.22 -12.86 -7.38
CA ARG A 138 -3.53 -13.70 -6.24
C ARG A 138 -3.25 -15.17 -6.52
N LEU A 139 -3.59 -15.65 -7.72
CA LEU A 139 -3.37 -17.03 -8.15
C LEU A 139 -1.89 -17.37 -8.36
N PHE A 140 -1.12 -16.49 -9.02
CA PHE A 140 0.27 -16.78 -9.40
C PHE A 140 1.31 -16.35 -8.36
N LYS A 141 1.04 -15.30 -7.59
CA LYS A 141 1.99 -14.71 -6.62
C LYS A 141 1.59 -14.90 -5.16
N GLY A 142 0.36 -15.33 -4.89
CA GLY A 142 -0.15 -15.47 -3.52
C GLY A 142 -0.50 -14.15 -2.83
N TYR A 143 -0.47 -13.01 -3.52
CA TYR A 143 -0.89 -11.70 -2.99
C TYR A 143 -1.53 -10.84 -4.08
N TYR A 144 -2.25 -9.80 -3.68
CA TYR A 144 -2.87 -8.86 -4.61
C TYR A 144 -1.86 -7.79 -5.02
N SER A 145 -1.51 -7.77 -6.30
CA SER A 145 -0.65 -6.73 -6.87
C SER A 145 -1.16 -6.24 -8.22
N PHE A 146 -0.76 -5.02 -8.57
CA PHE A 146 -0.89 -4.48 -9.92
C PHE A 146 0.40 -3.76 -10.31
N SER A 147 0.71 -3.80 -11.62
CA SER A 147 1.80 -3.05 -12.24
C SER A 147 1.18 -2.06 -13.21
N SER A 148 1.66 -0.82 -13.22
CA SER A 148 1.22 0.21 -14.18
C SER A 148 2.05 0.23 -15.47
N SER A 149 2.70 -0.88 -15.82
CA SER A 149 3.39 -1.03 -17.10
C SER A 149 2.37 -0.95 -18.24
N TYR A 150 2.37 0.20 -18.92
CA TYR A 150 1.71 0.41 -20.20
C TYR A 150 2.46 -0.33 -21.31
#